data_AF-A0A2J8A4E9-F1
#
_entry.id   AF-A0A2J8A4E9-F1
#
_cell.length_a   1.000
_cell.length_b   1.000
_cell.length_c   1.000
_cell.angle_alpha   90.00
_cell.angle_beta   90.00
_cell.angle_gamma   90.00
#
_symmetry.space_group_name_H-M   'P 1'
#
loop_
_entity.id
_entity.type
_entity.pdbx_description
1 polymer ?
#
loop_
_entity_poly.entity_id
_entity_poly.type
_entity_poly.pdbx_seq_one_letter_code
_entity_poly.pdbx_strand_id
1 'polypeptide(L)'
;MAGADDIYLLRPLNEHAPTAEDKRHSAELEEVLRANDLYESLDDALLREDVLGLFYQLVQTWVKGVCRKKGFNAEDARAHVYTFGSYRLGVHGPGESAARHGVCSQFLRCTGGKPIDWALLFTPVPFFTQHTFYIQASRASRRERTKGEVFL
;
A
#
# COMPACT_ATOMS: atom_id res chain seq x y z
N MET A 1 6.55 -34.22 26.10
CA MET A 1 5.64 -33.08 26.29
C MET A 1 6.51 -31.91 26.72
N ALA A 2 6.76 -30.96 25.81
CA ALA A 2 7.52 -29.75 26.15
C ALA A 2 6.69 -28.95 27.16
N GLY A 3 7.24 -28.74 28.36
CA GLY A 3 6.60 -27.95 29.42
C GLY A 3 6.54 -26.49 29.01
N ALA A 4 5.64 -25.73 29.63
CA ALA A 4 5.44 -24.29 29.41
C ALA A 4 6.66 -23.40 29.77
N ASP A 5 7.85 -23.98 29.96
CA ASP A 5 9.09 -23.33 30.35
C ASP A 5 10.08 -23.11 29.18
N ASP A 6 9.70 -23.42 27.94
CA ASP A 6 10.42 -22.96 26.74
C ASP A 6 10.15 -21.47 26.42
N ILE A 7 9.92 -20.64 27.46
CA ILE A 7 9.68 -19.19 27.41
C ILE A 7 10.97 -18.43 27.77
N TYR A 8 12.10 -18.84 27.20
CA TYR A 8 13.33 -18.03 27.27
C TYR A 8 13.44 -17.02 26.12
N LEU A 9 12.56 -17.10 25.12
CA LEU A 9 12.53 -16.21 23.95
C LEU A 9 11.52 -15.05 24.04
N LEU A 10 10.71 -14.96 25.11
CA LEU A 10 9.59 -13.99 25.20
C LEU A 10 9.66 -13.03 26.40
N ARG A 11 10.67 -13.14 27.29
CA ARG A 11 10.80 -12.19 28.40
C ARG A 11 11.59 -10.95 27.94
N PRO A 12 11.11 -9.73 28.23
CA PRO A 12 11.86 -8.51 27.94
C PRO A 12 13.22 -8.54 28.62
N LEU A 13 14.27 -8.12 27.91
CA LEU A 13 15.60 -7.95 28.50
C LEU A 13 15.61 -6.82 29.54
N ASN A 14 14.78 -5.80 29.31
CA ASN A 14 14.66 -4.63 30.16
C ASN A 14 13.24 -4.05 30.03
N GLU A 15 12.63 -3.70 31.16
CA GLU A 15 11.29 -3.09 31.25
C GLU A 15 11.33 -1.63 31.74
N HIS A 16 12.52 -1.06 31.93
CA HIS A 16 12.69 0.34 32.33
C HIS A 16 12.17 1.30 31.26
N ALA A 17 11.45 2.32 31.70
CA ALA A 17 11.01 3.41 30.84
C ALA A 17 12.21 4.28 30.39
N PRO A 18 12.12 4.95 29.22
CA PRO A 18 13.18 5.84 28.74
C PRO A 18 13.42 7.00 29.70
N THR A 19 14.70 7.29 29.95
CA THR A 19 15.14 8.40 30.80
C THR A 19 14.96 9.75 30.10
N ALA A 20 15.20 10.85 30.83
CA ALA A 20 15.19 12.19 30.23
C ALA A 20 16.27 12.33 29.14
N GLU A 21 17.42 11.67 29.33
CA GLU A 21 18.52 11.69 28.37
C GLU A 21 18.19 10.88 27.10
N ASP A 22 17.56 9.71 27.23
CA ASP A 22 17.11 8.92 26.08
C ASP A 22 16.13 9.70 25.20
N LYS A 23 15.24 10.47 25.84
CA LYS A 23 14.29 11.35 25.15
C LYS A 23 15.00 12.48 24.43
N ARG A 24 16.03 13.09 25.04
CA ARG A 24 16.86 14.12 24.41
C ARG A 24 17.56 13.57 23.16
N HIS A 25 18.21 12.42 23.26
CA HIS A 25 18.87 11.79 22.12
C HIS A 25 17.89 11.36 21.02
N SER A 26 16.68 10.90 21.39
CA SER A 26 15.65 10.56 20.42
C SER A 26 15.21 11.78 19.60
N ALA A 27 15.08 12.94 20.24
CA ALA A 27 14.74 14.19 19.56
C ALA A 27 15.87 14.66 18.62
N GLU A 28 17.13 14.55 19.04
CA GLU A 28 18.30 14.88 18.21
C GLU A 28 18.41 13.96 16.98
N LEU A 29 18.13 12.67 17.16
CA LEU A 29 18.06 11.73 16.04
C LEU A 29 16.96 12.14 15.05
N GLU A 30 15.77 12.48 15.54
CA GLU A 30 14.68 12.92 14.67
C GLU A 30 15.06 14.18 13.87
N GLU A 31 15.72 15.15 14.49
CA GLU A 31 16.21 16.35 13.82
C GLU A 31 17.19 16.02 12.69
N VAL A 32 18.15 15.12 12.94
CA VAL A 32 19.11 14.66 11.93
C VAL A 32 18.39 13.95 10.78
N LEU A 33 17.43 13.07 11.08
CA LEU A 33 16.67 12.34 10.04
C LEU A 33 15.86 13.30 9.16
N ARG A 34 15.26 14.34 9.75
CA ARG A 34 14.55 15.40 9.00
C ARG A 34 15.51 16.24 8.16
N ALA A 35 16.67 16.61 8.69
CA ALA A 35 17.68 17.38 7.97
C ALA A 35 18.28 16.63 6.78
N ASN A 36 18.19 15.29 6.77
CA ASN A 36 18.64 14.43 5.67
C ASN A 36 17.50 14.03 4.71
N ASP A 37 16.35 14.70 4.77
CA ASP A 37 15.18 14.43 3.92
C ASP A 37 14.76 12.95 3.93
N LEU A 38 14.80 12.29 5.09
CA LEU A 38 14.37 10.89 5.23
C LEU A 38 12.87 10.75 5.54
N TYR A 39 12.21 11.84 5.91
CA TYR A 39 10.77 11.89 6.05
C TYR A 39 10.13 12.39 4.78
N GLU A 40 9.05 11.74 4.39
CA GLU A 40 8.25 12.20 3.28
C GLU A 40 7.59 13.56 3.57
N SER A 41 7.48 14.40 2.53
CA SER A 41 6.64 15.61 2.56
C SER A 41 5.14 15.27 2.62
N LEU A 42 4.35 16.19 3.18
CA LEU A 42 2.89 16.05 3.20
C LEU A 42 2.29 16.01 1.79
N ASP A 43 2.81 16.81 0.87
CA ASP A 43 2.31 16.89 -0.50
C ASP A 43 2.52 15.57 -1.25
N ASP A 44 3.69 14.95 -1.10
CA ASP A 44 3.97 13.63 -1.69
C ASP A 44 3.09 12.54 -1.06
N ALA A 45 2.83 12.63 0.25
CA ALA A 45 1.95 11.70 0.95
C ALA A 45 0.51 11.78 0.40
N LEU A 46 -0.03 12.99 0.27
CA LEU A 46 -1.36 13.24 -0.29
C LEU A 46 -1.47 12.79 -1.75
N LEU A 47 -0.48 13.15 -2.59
CA LEU A 47 -0.44 12.74 -3.98
C LEU A 47 -0.50 11.21 -4.11
N ARG A 48 0.18 10.50 -3.22
CA ARG A 48 0.17 9.05 -3.22
C ARG A 48 -1.19 8.48 -2.83
N GLU A 49 -1.83 9.03 -1.81
CA GLU A 49 -3.18 8.62 -1.41
C GLU A 49 -4.17 8.79 -2.56
N ASP A 50 -4.09 9.91 -3.28
CA ASP A 50 -4.89 10.17 -4.47
C ASP A 50 -4.65 9.13 -5.58
N VAL A 51 -3.39 8.82 -5.88
CA VAL A 51 -3.02 7.81 -6.88
C VAL A 51 -3.52 6.42 -6.49
N LEU A 52 -3.40 6.04 -5.21
CA LEU A 52 -3.93 4.77 -4.70
C LEU A 52 -5.46 4.72 -4.77
N GLY A 53 -6.14 5.82 -4.48
CA GLY A 53 -7.59 5.93 -4.61
C GLY A 53 -8.06 5.71 -6.05
N LEU A 54 -7.39 6.35 -7.01
CA LEU A 54 -7.66 6.14 -8.43
C LEU A 54 -7.34 4.72 -8.90
N PHE A 55 -6.21 4.17 -8.47
CA PHE A 55 -5.83 2.79 -8.78
C PHE A 55 -6.88 1.81 -8.23
N TYR A 56 -7.39 2.03 -7.02
CA TYR A 56 -8.48 1.26 -6.45
C TYR A 56 -9.75 1.32 -7.32
N GLN A 57 -10.16 2.52 -7.75
CA GLN A 57 -11.32 2.68 -8.64
C GLN A 57 -11.15 1.95 -9.98
N LEU A 58 -9.94 2.01 -10.55
CA LEU A 58 -9.59 1.31 -11.77
C LEU A 58 -9.73 -0.21 -11.59
N VAL A 59 -9.16 -0.77 -10.52
CA VAL A 59 -9.24 -2.20 -10.23
C VAL A 59 -10.69 -2.64 -10.03
N GLN A 60 -11.52 -1.82 -9.39
CA GLN A 60 -12.96 -2.07 -9.24
C GLN A 60 -13.70 -2.07 -10.59
N THR A 61 -13.39 -1.11 -11.47
CA THR A 61 -13.95 -1.09 -12.83
C THR A 61 -13.52 -2.31 -13.63
N TRP A 62 -12.25 -2.68 -13.55
CA TRP A 62 -11.68 -3.82 -14.23
C TRP A 62 -12.35 -5.13 -13.79
N VAL A 63 -12.47 -5.40 -12.48
CA VAL A 63 -13.09 -6.65 -11.98
C VAL A 63 -14.56 -6.76 -12.40
N LYS A 64 -15.31 -5.64 -12.39
CA LYS A 64 -16.69 -5.59 -12.91
C LYS A 64 -16.74 -5.89 -14.40
N GLY A 65 -15.81 -5.32 -15.19
CA GLY A 65 -15.69 -5.57 -16.62
C GLY A 65 -15.39 -7.05 -16.94
N VAL A 66 -14.48 -7.68 -16.19
CA VAL A 66 -14.18 -9.11 -16.31
C VAL A 66 -15.40 -9.96 -15.96
N CYS A 67 -16.15 -9.63 -14.90
CA CYS A 67 -17.37 -10.35 -14.53
C CYS A 67 -18.44 -10.28 -15.63
N ARG A 68 -18.69 -9.10 -16.22
CA ARG A 68 -19.62 -8.94 -17.34
C ARG A 68 -19.23 -9.81 -18.53
N LYS A 69 -17.95 -9.81 -18.92
CA LYS A 69 -17.43 -10.63 -20.02
C LYS A 69 -17.60 -12.13 -19.78
N LYS A 70 -17.52 -12.57 -18.52
CA LYS A 70 -17.74 -13.96 -18.11
C LYS A 70 -19.22 -14.30 -17.86
N GLY A 71 -20.15 -13.39 -18.11
CA GLY A 71 -21.59 -13.61 -17.91
C GLY A 71 -22.04 -13.59 -16.44
N PHE A 72 -21.21 -13.07 -15.53
CA PHE A 72 -21.55 -12.96 -14.11
C PHE A 72 -22.14 -11.58 -13.79
N ASN A 73 -22.96 -11.53 -12.73
CA ASN A 73 -23.47 -10.26 -12.20
C ASN A 73 -22.30 -9.40 -11.69
N ALA A 74 -22.11 -8.25 -12.32
CA ALA A 74 -21.04 -7.31 -11.99
C ALA A 74 -21.19 -6.70 -10.59
N GLU A 75 -22.43 -6.60 -10.09
CA GLU A 75 -22.68 -6.01 -8.78
C GLU A 75 -22.29 -6.92 -7.61
N ASP A 76 -22.02 -8.20 -7.88
CA ASP A 76 -21.47 -9.15 -6.89
C ASP A 76 -19.94 -9.14 -6.88
N ALA A 77 -19.30 -8.50 -7.86
CA ALA A 77 -17.85 -8.40 -7.96
C ALA A 77 -17.31 -7.40 -6.94
N ARG A 78 -16.25 -7.80 -6.23
CA ARG A 78 -15.50 -6.95 -5.31
C ARG A 78 -14.02 -7.14 -5.59
N ALA A 79 -13.27 -6.05 -5.56
CA ALA A 79 -11.83 -6.09 -5.48
C ALA A 79 -11.33 -5.24 -4.32
N HIS A 80 -10.26 -5.71 -3.70
CA HIS A 80 -9.55 -5.01 -2.64
C HIS A 80 -8.09 -4.90 -3.04
N VAL A 81 -7.54 -3.70 -2.88
CA VAL A 81 -6.12 -3.42 -3.06
C VAL A 81 -5.50 -3.33 -1.68
N TYR A 82 -4.45 -4.10 -1.43
CA TYR A 82 -3.71 -4.07 -0.19
C TYR A 82 -2.28 -3.64 -0.45
N THR A 83 -1.74 -2.83 0.45
CA THR A 83 -0.37 -2.32 0.40
C THR A 83 0.48 -2.96 1.48
N PHE A 84 1.75 -3.23 1.18
CA PHE A 84 2.72 -3.90 2.06
C PHE A 84 4.05 -3.13 2.15
N GLY A 85 4.96 -3.66 2.96
CA GLY A 85 6.33 -3.17 3.07
C GLY A 85 6.41 -1.83 3.81
N SER A 86 7.50 -1.11 3.54
CA SER A 86 7.83 0.18 4.17
C SER A 86 6.66 1.17 4.11
N TYR A 87 5.92 1.20 3.00
CA TYR A 87 4.76 2.09 2.86
C TYR A 87 3.64 1.78 3.83
N ARG A 88 3.26 0.50 3.97
CA ARG A 88 2.22 0.12 4.94
C ARG A 88 2.67 0.33 6.39
N LEU A 89 3.97 0.26 6.65
CA LEU A 89 4.56 0.49 7.97
C LEU A 89 4.82 1.98 8.27
N GLY A 90 4.67 2.88 7.29
CA GLY A 90 4.92 4.31 7.46
C GLY A 90 6.40 4.66 7.66
N VAL A 91 7.32 3.80 7.20
CA VAL A 91 8.78 3.98 7.31
C VAL A 91 9.42 4.15 5.93
N HIS A 92 8.63 4.44 4.90
CA HIS A 92 9.14 4.79 3.59
C HIS A 92 9.71 6.21 3.62
N GLY A 93 10.89 6.39 3.03
CA GLY A 93 11.42 7.73 2.78
C GLY A 93 10.71 8.41 1.61
N PRO A 94 11.01 9.69 1.35
CA PRO A 94 10.60 10.31 0.11
C PRO A 94 11.18 9.49 -1.04
N GLY A 95 10.34 9.14 -2.00
CA GLY A 95 10.84 8.46 -3.18
C GLY A 95 11.78 9.41 -3.95
N GLU A 96 12.83 8.89 -4.61
CA GLU A 96 13.60 9.59 -5.66
C GLU A 96 12.79 10.11 -6.89
N SER A 97 12.68 11.44 -7.07
CA SER A 97 12.58 12.15 -8.36
C SER A 97 11.30 12.96 -8.67
N ALA A 98 11.54 14.21 -9.08
CA ALA A 98 10.60 15.19 -9.64
C ALA A 98 9.87 14.72 -10.92
N ALA A 99 10.36 13.67 -11.60
CA ALA A 99 9.65 13.04 -12.71
C ALA A 99 8.30 12.40 -12.27
N ARG A 100 8.15 12.06 -10.97
CA ARG A 100 6.94 11.43 -10.40
C ARG A 100 5.73 12.33 -10.30
N HIS A 101 5.92 13.64 -10.09
CA HIS A 101 4.82 14.60 -10.05
C HIS A 101 4.09 14.63 -11.41
N GLY A 102 4.83 14.50 -12.52
CA GLY A 102 4.26 14.51 -13.88
C GLY A 102 3.35 13.31 -14.16
N VAL A 103 3.80 12.09 -13.85
CA VAL A 103 3.03 10.86 -14.11
C VAL A 103 1.78 10.78 -13.23
N CYS A 104 1.91 11.08 -11.93
CA CYS A 104 0.76 11.08 -11.02
C CYS A 104 -0.25 12.19 -11.39
N SER A 105 0.24 13.38 -11.75
CA SER A 105 -0.62 14.46 -12.25
C SER A 105 -1.32 14.09 -13.56
N GLN A 106 -0.66 13.37 -14.47
CA GLN A 106 -1.26 12.88 -15.70
C GLN A 106 -2.33 11.82 -15.40
N PHE A 107 -2.05 10.91 -14.48
CA PHE A 107 -3.01 9.89 -14.01
C PHE A 107 -4.25 10.54 -13.39
N LEU A 108 -4.07 11.57 -12.54
CA LEU A 108 -5.16 12.36 -11.96
C LEU A 108 -5.96 13.16 -13.00
N ARG A 109 -5.30 13.62 -14.07
CA ARG A 109 -5.93 14.41 -15.15
C ARG A 109 -6.56 13.56 -16.26
N CYS A 110 -6.35 12.25 -16.27
CA CYS A 110 -6.98 11.33 -17.22
C CYS A 110 -8.49 11.24 -16.98
N THR A 111 -9.21 12.25 -17.45
CA THR A 111 -10.67 12.28 -17.55
C THR A 111 -11.08 12.09 -19.01
N GLY A 112 -12.06 11.23 -19.27
CA GLY A 112 -12.71 11.15 -20.59
C GLY A 112 -12.05 10.23 -21.63
N GLY A 113 -11.77 8.96 -21.30
CA GLY A 113 -11.56 7.92 -22.30
C GLY A 113 -10.30 8.01 -23.16
N LYS A 114 -9.39 8.96 -22.90
CA LYS A 114 -8.05 8.94 -23.47
C LYS A 114 -7.30 7.72 -22.92
N PRO A 115 -6.66 6.90 -23.77
CA PRO A 115 -5.89 5.75 -23.30
C PRO A 115 -4.78 6.24 -22.37
N ILE A 116 -4.81 5.77 -21.12
CA ILE A 116 -3.66 5.85 -20.24
C ILE A 116 -2.58 5.00 -20.91
N ASP A 117 -1.41 5.58 -21.19
CA ASP A 117 -0.27 4.78 -21.59
C ASP A 117 0.20 3.97 -20.38
N TRP A 118 -0.33 2.76 -20.27
CA TRP A 118 -0.05 1.84 -19.17
C TRP A 118 1.43 1.56 -19.01
N ALA A 119 2.22 1.66 -20.10
CA ALA A 119 3.66 1.45 -20.01
C ALA A 119 4.33 2.52 -19.12
N LEU A 120 3.80 3.74 -19.07
CA LEU A 120 4.35 4.82 -18.24
C LEU A 120 4.14 4.62 -16.73
N LEU A 121 3.13 3.84 -16.34
CA LEU A 121 2.93 3.42 -14.94
C LEU A 121 3.93 2.34 -14.51
N PHE A 122 4.64 1.71 -15.45
CA PHE A 122 5.57 0.60 -15.21
C PHE A 122 6.97 0.81 -15.81
N THR A 123 7.24 1.94 -16.47
CA THR A 123 8.58 2.37 -16.92
C THR A 123 9.50 2.56 -15.72
N PRO A 124 10.82 2.28 -15.84
CA PRO A 124 11.70 2.12 -14.69
C PRO A 124 11.62 3.30 -13.71
N VAL A 125 11.25 2.91 -12.49
CA VAL A 125 10.86 3.63 -11.26
C VAL A 125 9.60 4.51 -11.26
N PRO A 126 8.40 3.89 -11.31
CA PRO A 126 7.14 4.45 -10.84
C PRO A 126 6.79 3.97 -9.42
N PHE A 127 5.86 4.68 -8.78
CA PHE A 127 5.28 4.43 -7.45
C PHE A 127 5.10 2.94 -7.04
N PHE A 128 4.76 2.09 -8.02
CA PHE A 128 4.39 0.68 -7.86
C PHE A 128 5.56 -0.32 -7.85
N THR A 129 6.79 0.08 -8.18
CA THR A 129 7.95 -0.84 -8.13
C THR A 129 8.68 -0.81 -6.78
N GLN A 130 8.49 0.25 -5.99
CA GLN A 130 9.04 0.33 -4.63
C GLN A 130 8.11 -0.31 -3.58
N HIS A 131 6.84 -0.51 -3.92
CA HIS A 131 5.82 -0.95 -2.96
C HIS A 131 5.05 -2.14 -3.52
N THR A 132 5.17 -3.29 -2.86
CA THR A 132 4.40 -4.48 -3.20
C THR A 132 2.93 -4.27 -2.84
N PHE A 133 2.05 -4.46 -3.82
CA PHE A 133 0.62 -4.51 -3.63
C PHE A 133 0.09 -5.84 -4.17
N TYR A 134 -1.01 -6.31 -3.60
CA TYR A 134 -1.79 -7.39 -4.21
C TYR A 134 -3.24 -6.98 -4.36
N ILE A 135 -3.86 -7.51 -5.40
CA ILE A 135 -5.27 -7.34 -5.70
C ILE A 135 -5.97 -8.64 -5.31
N GLN A 136 -6.88 -8.55 -4.35
CA GLN A 136 -7.80 -9.64 -4.06
C GLN A 136 -9.12 -9.38 -4.76
N ALA A 137 -9.43 -10.17 -5.77
CA ALA A 137 -10.75 -10.17 -6.41
C ALA A 137 -11.62 -11.28 -5.80
N SER A 138 -12.84 -10.93 -5.41
CA SER A 138 -13.82 -11.88 -4.88
C SER A 138 -15.20 -11.62 -5.46
N ARG A 139 -16.07 -12.62 -5.36
CA ARG A 139 -17.48 -12.50 -5.71
C ARG A 139 -18.30 -12.81 -4.46
N ALA A 140 -19.28 -11.96 -4.16
CA ALA A 140 -20.26 -12.29 -3.13
C ALA A 140 -21.10 -13.47 -3.64
N SER A 141 -20.83 -14.70 -3.16
CA SER A 141 -21.77 -15.79 -3.36
C SER A 141 -22.89 -15.63 -2.33
N ARG A 142 -24.14 -15.65 -2.81
CA ARG A 142 -25.30 -15.78 -1.93
C ARG A 142 -25.09 -17.08 -1.15
N ARG A 143 -24.92 -16.96 0.17
CA ARG A 143 -24.57 -18.04 1.12
C ARG A 143 -25.10 -19.42 0.68
N GLU A 144 -24.18 -20.28 0.29
CA GLU A 144 -24.08 -21.61 0.85
C GLU A 144 -22.66 -21.76 1.39
N ARG A 145 -22.54 -22.02 2.69
CA ARG A 145 -21.28 -22.25 3.38
C ARG A 145 -20.70 -23.57 2.85
N THR A 146 -19.90 -23.51 1.81
CA THR A 146 -18.91 -24.55 1.54
C THR A 146 -17.56 -23.88 1.30
N LYS A 147 -16.59 -24.29 2.12
CA LYS A 147 -15.19 -23.88 2.02
C LYS A 147 -14.70 -24.17 0.59
N GLY A 148 -14.42 -23.12 -0.17
CA GLY A 148 -13.87 -23.22 -1.51
C GLY A 148 -13.32 -21.86 -1.90
N GLU A 149 -12.08 -21.61 -1.51
CA GLU A 149 -11.31 -20.48 -2.05
C GLU A 149 -11.01 -20.78 -3.52
N VAL A 150 -11.57 -19.96 -4.42
CA VAL A 150 -11.19 -19.96 -5.83
C VAL A 150 -10.26 -18.77 -6.03
N PHE A 151 -8.97 -19.06 -6.17
CA PHE A 151 -7.98 -18.11 -6.65
C PHE A 151 -8.20 -17.93 -8.16
N LEU A 152 -8.35 -16.68 -8.61
CA LEU A 152 -8.26 -16.29 -10.02
C LEU A 152 -6.87 -15.77 -10.31
#